data_AF-A0AA39W3L1-F1
#
_entry.id   AF-A0AA39W3L1-F1
#
_cell.length_a   1.000
_cell.length_b   1.000
_cell.length_c   1.000
_cell.angle_alpha   90.00
_cell.angle_beta   90.00
_cell.angle_gamma   90.00
#
_symmetry.space_group_name_H-M   'P 1'
#
loop_
_entity.id
_entity.type
_entity.pdbx_description
1 polymer ?
#
loop_
_entity_poly.entity_id
_entity_poly.type
_entity_poly.pdbx_seq_one_letter_code
_entity_poly.pdbx_strand_id
1 'polypeptide(L)'
;MEILHLTCSWVVHWSNSILNAGKWVVLLKVFEGFSRLDVFLWTSMVRYEQNGLPEEEVAFFHQMVMLENVNPDCVTLVSLVSACAQLCSVKLDRKPNCNSPGAACLDPRFIGGDGIVFYFHGKSNEHYSLVSDLNLQINSRFIGLRPAGRTRDYTWIQALGFLFDSQTFSLEATRAATWDDKIDHLKFTYNGKELVVPEGHLSSWKSPESSLRVERTSSKNSVLVSLPEVAEISVNVVPVTKEDDRIHNYQIPSNDCFAHLEVQFRFYGLSSKVEGVLGRTYQPDFQNPAKPGVAMPVVGGEDKYRTLSLLSADCTSCIFSPAGVLDQENSLLVDYGSLDCTGSASSGNGIVCRK
;
A
#
# COMPACT_ATOMS: atom_id res chain seq x y z
N MET A 1 -64.46 12.59 -0.49
CA MET A 1 -63.08 12.46 0.00
C MET A 1 -62.21 12.59 -1.23
N GLU A 2 -61.75 13.82 -1.50
CA GLU A 2 -61.06 14.19 -2.74
C GLU A 2 -59.67 13.57 -2.79
N ILE A 3 -59.41 12.80 -3.85
CA ILE A 3 -58.07 12.32 -4.20
C ILE A 3 -57.39 13.50 -4.91
N LEU A 4 -56.54 14.22 -4.18
CA LEU A 4 -55.64 15.22 -4.76
C LEU A 4 -54.61 14.49 -5.65
N HIS A 5 -54.85 14.51 -6.96
CA HIS A 5 -53.85 14.19 -7.96
C HIS A 5 -52.74 15.25 -7.91
N LEU A 6 -51.68 14.97 -7.15
CA LEU A 6 -50.43 15.71 -7.23
C LEU A 6 -49.73 15.31 -8.53
N THR A 7 -49.60 16.24 -9.46
CA THR A 7 -48.91 16.00 -10.73
C THR A 7 -47.39 15.89 -10.50
N CYS A 8 -46.74 15.00 -11.25
CA CYS A 8 -45.32 14.65 -11.15
C CYS A 8 -44.36 15.88 -11.15
N SER A 9 -44.77 17.00 -11.75
CA SER A 9 -43.98 18.24 -11.82
C SER A 9 -43.79 18.93 -10.45
N TRP A 10 -44.78 18.87 -9.56
CA TRP A 10 -44.66 19.50 -8.22
C TRP A 10 -43.77 18.69 -7.28
N VAL A 11 -43.78 17.36 -7.41
CA VAL A 11 -42.89 16.47 -6.65
C VAL A 11 -41.43 16.68 -7.06
N VAL A 12 -41.15 16.87 -8.36
CA VAL A 12 -39.79 17.09 -8.89
C VAL A 12 -39.19 18.44 -8.45
N HIS A 13 -39.98 19.51 -8.44
CA HIS A 13 -39.51 20.82 -8.01
C HIS A 13 -39.30 20.90 -6.49
N TRP A 14 -40.13 20.20 -5.73
CA TRP A 14 -40.09 20.18 -4.26
C TRP A 14 -39.03 19.21 -3.71
N SER A 15 -38.84 18.04 -4.34
CA SER A 15 -37.78 17.09 -3.98
C SER A 15 -36.39 17.71 -4.21
N ASN A 16 -36.14 18.34 -5.36
CA ASN A 16 -34.88 19.04 -5.63
C ASN A 16 -34.58 20.17 -4.62
N SER A 17 -35.61 20.85 -4.10
CA SER A 17 -35.42 21.90 -3.08
C SER A 17 -35.08 21.34 -1.69
N ILE A 18 -35.59 20.17 -1.32
CA ILE A 18 -35.27 19.50 -0.04
C ILE A 18 -33.92 18.79 -0.12
N LEU A 19 -33.60 18.19 -1.28
CA LEU A 19 -32.31 17.55 -1.57
C LEU A 19 -31.15 18.54 -1.41
N ASN A 20 -31.32 19.81 -1.82
CA ASN A 20 -30.31 20.86 -1.66
C ASN A 20 -30.20 21.45 -0.23
N ALA A 21 -31.12 21.13 0.68
CA ALA A 21 -31.24 21.79 1.98
C ALA A 21 -30.75 20.95 3.19
N GLY A 22 -30.25 19.73 2.98
CA GLY A 22 -29.59 18.94 4.05
C GLY A 22 -30.51 18.46 5.19
N LYS A 23 -31.83 18.33 4.98
CA LYS A 23 -32.81 18.01 6.04
C LYS A 23 -33.36 16.57 5.94
N TRP A 24 -32.52 15.59 6.28
CA TRP A 24 -32.85 14.14 6.29
C TRP A 24 -34.11 13.78 7.08
N VAL A 25 -34.29 14.37 8.27
CA VAL A 25 -35.48 14.14 9.14
C VAL A 25 -36.79 14.56 8.48
N VAL A 26 -36.75 15.56 7.60
CA VAL A 26 -37.94 16.02 6.86
C VAL A 26 -38.23 15.06 5.72
N LEU A 27 -37.20 14.58 5.03
CA LEU A 27 -37.32 13.64 3.92
C LEU A 27 -37.90 12.29 4.40
N LEU A 28 -37.38 11.72 5.50
CA LEU A 28 -37.91 10.48 6.07
C LEU A 28 -39.36 10.59 6.55
N LYS A 29 -39.72 11.68 7.27
CA LYS A 29 -41.10 11.88 7.75
C LYS A 29 -42.11 12.05 6.61
N VAL A 30 -41.68 12.62 5.49
CA VAL A 30 -42.50 12.73 4.28
C VAL A 30 -42.69 11.35 3.67
N PHE A 31 -41.65 10.52 3.65
CA PHE A 31 -41.71 9.16 3.08
C PHE A 31 -42.47 8.15 3.94
N GLU A 32 -42.44 8.28 5.27
CA GLU A 32 -43.30 7.51 6.19
C GLU A 32 -44.80 7.73 5.94
N GLY A 33 -45.18 8.84 5.29
CA GLY A 33 -46.57 9.15 4.91
C GLY A 33 -47.05 8.44 3.65
N PHE A 34 -46.18 7.79 2.88
CA PHE A 34 -46.55 7.06 1.67
C PHE A 34 -46.72 5.58 1.97
N SER A 35 -47.85 5.01 1.55
CA SER A 35 -48.11 3.56 1.68
C SER A 35 -47.26 2.71 0.73
N ARG A 36 -46.75 3.31 -0.36
CA ARG A 36 -45.79 2.73 -1.30
C ARG A 36 -44.96 3.83 -1.96
N LEU A 37 -43.65 3.66 -2.00
CA LEU A 37 -42.73 4.53 -2.73
C LEU A 37 -42.53 4.01 -4.16
N ASP A 38 -42.47 4.92 -5.13
CA ASP A 38 -42.13 4.59 -6.51
C ASP A 38 -40.60 4.58 -6.74
N VAL A 39 -40.18 4.12 -7.92
CA VAL A 39 -38.75 4.03 -8.29
C VAL A 39 -38.04 5.38 -8.13
N PHE A 40 -38.70 6.50 -8.46
CA PHE A 40 -38.08 7.82 -8.40
C PHE A 40 -37.78 8.25 -6.96
N LEU A 41 -38.69 7.99 -6.02
CA LEU A 41 -38.48 8.29 -4.61
C LEU A 41 -37.38 7.41 -4.00
N TRP A 42 -37.36 6.12 -4.33
CA TRP A 42 -36.29 5.20 -3.94
C TRP A 42 -34.92 5.64 -4.50
N THR A 43 -34.85 5.94 -5.81
CA THR A 43 -33.65 6.46 -6.46
C THR A 43 -33.17 7.74 -5.78
N SER A 44 -34.08 8.61 -5.34
CA SER A 44 -33.73 9.84 -4.61
C SER A 44 -33.16 9.56 -3.22
N MET A 45 -33.68 8.57 -2.49
CA MET A 45 -33.17 8.15 -1.18
C MET A 45 -31.78 7.53 -1.28
N VAL A 46 -31.58 6.60 -2.23
CA VAL A 46 -30.27 5.99 -2.50
C VAL A 46 -29.25 7.07 -2.89
N ARG A 47 -29.63 8.04 -3.74
CA ARG A 47 -28.71 9.09 -4.20
C ARG A 47 -28.41 10.18 -3.18
N TYR A 48 -29.30 10.42 -2.23
CA TYR A 48 -29.11 11.48 -1.23
C TYR A 48 -27.84 11.26 -0.40
N GLU A 49 -27.47 9.99 -0.20
CA GLU A 49 -26.31 9.55 0.59
C GLU A 49 -24.96 9.58 -0.15
N GLN A 50 -24.92 10.15 -1.37
CA GLN A 50 -23.66 10.52 -2.03
C GLN A 50 -22.80 11.52 -1.22
N ASN A 51 -23.31 12.00 -0.07
CA ASN A 51 -22.64 12.89 0.89
C ASN A 51 -21.98 12.16 2.09
N GLY A 52 -21.54 10.91 1.92
CA GLY A 52 -20.55 10.30 2.82
C GLY A 52 -21.06 9.19 3.75
N LEU A 53 -22.24 8.61 3.49
CA LEU A 53 -22.77 7.47 4.24
C LEU A 53 -23.06 6.26 3.31
N PRO A 54 -22.02 5.68 2.68
CA PRO A 54 -22.20 4.63 1.68
C PRO A 54 -22.79 3.31 2.25
N GLU A 55 -22.72 3.10 3.57
CA GLU A 55 -23.39 1.95 4.23
C GLU A 55 -24.92 2.09 4.22
N GLU A 56 -25.42 3.30 4.45
CA GLU A 56 -26.86 3.58 4.43
C GLU A 56 -27.40 3.52 2.98
N GLU A 57 -26.63 3.98 2.00
CA GLU A 57 -26.98 3.86 0.58
C GLU A 57 -27.21 2.39 0.16
N VAL A 58 -26.32 1.48 0.58
CA VAL A 58 -26.46 0.04 0.33
C VAL A 58 -27.66 -0.54 1.09
N ALA A 59 -27.91 -0.10 2.33
CA ALA A 59 -29.04 -0.55 3.12
C ALA A 59 -30.39 -0.15 2.48
N PHE A 60 -30.52 1.08 1.99
CA PHE A 60 -31.71 1.54 1.27
C PHE A 60 -31.90 0.82 -0.07
N PHE A 61 -30.83 0.57 -0.82
CA PHE A 61 -30.91 -0.27 -2.02
C PHE A 61 -31.40 -1.69 -1.71
N HIS A 62 -30.90 -2.29 -0.63
CA HIS A 62 -31.36 -3.60 -0.19
C HIS A 62 -32.84 -3.59 0.20
N GLN A 63 -33.32 -2.56 0.90
CA GLN A 63 -34.74 -2.39 1.22
C GLN A 63 -35.60 -2.25 -0.04
N MET A 64 -35.19 -1.40 -1.00
CA MET A 64 -35.87 -1.20 -2.28
C MET A 64 -36.11 -2.52 -3.02
N VAL A 65 -35.07 -3.34 -3.16
CA VAL A 65 -35.11 -4.57 -3.94
C VAL A 65 -35.75 -5.72 -3.17
N MET A 66 -35.33 -5.93 -1.93
CA MET A 66 -35.65 -7.16 -1.19
C MET A 66 -36.93 -7.06 -0.36
N LEU A 67 -37.24 -5.88 0.17
CA LEU A 67 -38.39 -5.68 1.07
C LEU A 67 -39.59 -5.13 0.31
N GLU A 68 -39.35 -4.22 -0.64
CA GLU A 68 -40.42 -3.51 -1.36
C GLU A 68 -40.62 -4.00 -2.80
N ASN A 69 -39.75 -4.89 -3.28
CA ASN A 69 -39.81 -5.51 -4.61
C ASN A 69 -39.88 -4.46 -5.76
N VAL A 70 -39.14 -3.36 -5.61
CA VAL A 70 -39.04 -2.28 -6.60
C VAL A 70 -37.79 -2.48 -7.44
N ASN A 71 -37.94 -2.48 -8.76
CA ASN A 71 -36.82 -2.68 -9.68
C ASN A 71 -35.99 -1.38 -9.81
N PRO A 72 -34.67 -1.42 -9.55
CA PRO A 72 -33.82 -0.24 -9.64
C PRO A 72 -33.63 0.22 -11.08
N ASP A 73 -33.55 1.54 -11.28
CA ASP A 73 -33.17 2.14 -12.55
C ASP A 73 -31.64 2.24 -12.70
N CYS A 74 -31.18 2.64 -13.88
CA CYS A 74 -29.76 2.77 -14.18
C CYS A 74 -29.04 3.80 -13.28
N VAL A 75 -29.74 4.82 -12.80
CA VAL A 75 -29.16 5.87 -11.95
C VAL A 75 -28.91 5.32 -10.53
N THR A 76 -29.84 4.54 -10.01
CA THR A 76 -29.70 3.82 -8.74
C THR A 76 -28.55 2.83 -8.77
N LEU A 77 -28.42 2.06 -9.85
CA LEU A 77 -27.32 1.10 -10.01
C LEU A 77 -25.95 1.77 -10.10
N VAL A 78 -25.83 2.90 -10.80
CA VAL A 78 -24.58 3.67 -10.87
C VAL A 78 -24.19 4.23 -9.50
N SER A 79 -25.16 4.69 -8.73
CA SER A 79 -24.93 5.22 -7.37
C SER A 79 -24.47 4.11 -6.42
N LEU A 80 -25.12 2.94 -6.48
CA LEU A 80 -24.70 1.76 -5.73
C LEU A 80 -23.27 1.31 -6.05
N VAL A 81 -22.85 1.34 -7.32
CA VAL A 81 -21.47 1.03 -7.71
C VAL A 81 -20.48 2.02 -7.07
N SER A 82 -20.84 3.30 -6.99
CA SER A 82 -20.04 4.31 -6.30
C SER A 82 -19.97 4.04 -4.79
N ALA A 83 -21.09 3.74 -4.14
CA ALA A 83 -21.13 3.40 -2.71
C ALA A 83 -20.32 2.13 -2.40
N CYS A 84 -20.46 1.09 -3.21
CA CYS A 84 -19.65 -0.13 -3.11
C CYS A 84 -18.15 0.15 -3.32
N ALA A 85 -17.79 1.00 -4.28
CA ALA A 85 -16.39 1.42 -4.47
C ALA A 85 -15.86 2.19 -3.25
N GLN A 86 -16.67 3.07 -2.65
CA GLN A 86 -16.34 3.77 -1.41
C GLN A 86 -16.18 2.80 -0.24
N LEU A 87 -17.08 1.83 -0.05
CA LEU A 87 -16.97 0.80 1.00
C LEU A 87 -15.78 -0.13 0.79
N CYS A 88 -15.47 -0.48 -0.46
CA CYS A 88 -14.25 -1.22 -0.80
C CYS A 88 -12.99 -0.38 -0.55
N SER A 89 -13.07 0.94 -0.73
CA SER A 89 -11.95 1.84 -0.43
C SER A 89 -11.74 1.98 1.09
N VAL A 90 -12.81 2.09 1.89
CA VAL A 90 -12.75 2.22 3.35
C VAL A 90 -12.27 0.93 4.03
N LYS A 91 -12.46 -0.24 3.40
CA LYS A 91 -12.04 -1.55 3.93
C LYS A 91 -10.66 -2.03 3.48
N LEU A 92 -9.93 -1.24 2.69
CA LEU A 92 -8.60 -1.58 2.22
C LEU A 92 -7.59 -0.55 2.72
N ASP A 93 -7.47 -0.38 4.03
CA ASP A 93 -6.21 0.03 4.64
C ASP A 93 -5.16 -1.02 4.24
N ARG A 94 -4.51 -0.82 3.09
CA ARG A 94 -3.48 -1.71 2.53
C ARG A 94 -2.19 -1.51 3.33
N LYS A 95 -2.17 -2.06 4.53
CA LYS A 95 -0.98 -2.10 5.40
C LYS A 95 -0.03 -3.21 4.95
N PRO A 96 1.29 -3.06 5.20
CA PRO A 96 2.26 -4.14 5.01
C PRO A 96 1.82 -5.42 5.70
N ASN A 97 1.93 -6.56 5.01
CA ASN A 97 1.73 -7.87 5.63
C ASN A 97 3.07 -8.39 6.14
N CYS A 98 3.39 -8.13 7.41
CA CYS A 98 4.68 -8.50 7.98
C CYS A 98 4.95 -10.01 8.07
N ASN A 99 4.03 -10.87 7.63
CA ASN A 99 4.16 -12.33 7.61
C ASN A 99 4.25 -12.91 6.19
N SER A 100 4.40 -12.07 5.16
CA SER A 100 4.50 -12.49 3.76
C SER A 100 5.90 -12.29 3.16
N PRO A 101 6.28 -13.04 2.11
CA PRO A 101 7.53 -12.87 1.37
C PRO A 101 7.74 -11.41 0.95
N GLY A 102 8.95 -10.89 1.12
CA GLY A 102 9.28 -9.49 0.86
C GLY A 102 8.94 -8.53 2.01
N ALA A 103 8.52 -9.01 3.18
CA ALA A 103 8.34 -8.14 4.34
C ALA A 103 9.68 -7.71 4.96
N ALA A 104 9.74 -6.49 5.48
CA ALA A 104 10.76 -5.96 6.38
C ALA A 104 10.06 -5.16 7.49
N CYS A 105 9.90 -5.77 8.66
CA CYS A 105 9.15 -5.19 9.78
C CYS A 105 9.88 -5.42 11.11
N LEU A 106 9.52 -4.66 12.14
CA LEU A 106 10.10 -4.77 13.49
C LEU A 106 11.61 -4.50 13.48
N ASP A 107 12.35 -4.99 14.48
CA ASP A 107 13.82 -4.95 14.52
C ASP A 107 14.41 -6.05 13.63
N PRO A 108 15.04 -5.65 12.51
CA PRO A 108 14.43 -5.81 11.21
C PRO A 108 14.36 -7.28 10.87
N ARG A 109 13.14 -7.80 10.95
CA ARG A 109 12.77 -9.14 10.49
C ARG A 109 12.41 -9.04 9.02
N PHE A 110 13.19 -9.72 8.21
CA PHE A 110 12.93 -9.88 6.78
C PHE A 110 12.27 -11.23 6.49
N ILE A 111 11.49 -11.28 5.42
CA ILE A 111 11.02 -12.53 4.82
C ILE A 111 11.52 -12.56 3.38
N GLY A 112 12.38 -13.53 3.05
CA GLY A 112 12.98 -13.66 1.72
C GLY A 112 11.96 -13.99 0.64
N GLY A 113 12.39 -13.95 -0.63
CA GLY A 113 11.62 -14.42 -1.78
C GLY A 113 11.27 -15.92 -1.70
N ASP A 114 12.07 -16.68 -0.94
CA ASP A 114 11.85 -18.08 -0.57
C ASP A 114 10.80 -18.26 0.55
N GLY A 115 10.27 -17.17 1.12
CA GLY A 115 9.33 -17.18 2.23
C GLY A 115 9.95 -17.49 3.59
N ILE A 116 11.27 -17.56 3.68
CA ILE A 116 11.97 -17.85 4.94
C ILE A 116 12.28 -16.56 5.68
N VAL A 117 12.03 -16.57 6.99
CA VAL A 117 12.32 -15.45 7.89
C VAL A 117 13.81 -15.40 8.20
N PHE A 118 14.40 -14.21 8.14
CA PHE A 118 15.74 -13.94 8.63
C PHE A 118 15.87 -12.53 9.23
N TYR A 119 16.88 -12.33 10.06
CA TYR A 119 17.18 -11.05 10.68
C TYR A 119 18.42 -10.43 10.04
N PHE A 120 18.35 -9.13 9.79
CA PHE A 120 19.48 -8.33 9.36
C PHE A 120 19.52 -7.06 10.21
N HIS A 121 20.46 -7.00 11.14
CA HIS A 121 20.50 -5.92 12.14
C HIS A 121 21.23 -4.66 11.69
N GLY A 122 21.88 -4.63 10.52
CA GLY A 122 22.61 -3.45 10.04
C GLY A 122 23.46 -2.75 11.13
N LYS A 123 23.62 -1.44 11.00
CA LYS A 123 24.19 -0.56 12.04
C LYS A 123 23.41 0.75 12.10
N SER A 124 23.28 1.31 13.30
CA SER A 124 22.61 2.60 13.49
C SER A 124 23.31 3.71 12.69
N ASN A 125 22.51 4.51 11.98
CA ASN A 125 22.96 5.58 11.08
C ASN A 125 23.79 5.13 9.86
N GLU A 126 23.63 3.87 9.44
CA GLU A 126 24.24 3.37 8.20
C GLU A 126 23.19 3.02 7.14
N HIS A 127 23.66 2.87 5.89
CA HIS A 127 22.85 2.56 4.73
C HIS A 127 23.23 1.22 4.13
N TYR A 128 22.23 0.45 3.70
CA TYR A 128 22.43 -0.85 3.06
C TYR A 128 21.48 -1.03 1.89
N SER A 129 21.97 -1.65 0.82
CA SER A 129 21.18 -2.07 -0.32
C SER A 129 20.33 -3.28 0.04
N LEU A 130 19.00 -3.09 0.00
CA LEU A 130 18.04 -4.18 0.14
C LEU A 130 17.89 -4.93 -1.18
N VAL A 131 17.87 -4.20 -2.28
CA VAL A 131 17.75 -4.72 -3.65
C VAL A 131 18.68 -3.92 -4.55
N SER A 132 19.44 -4.60 -5.40
CA SER A 132 20.23 -3.99 -6.47
C SER A 132 20.09 -4.89 -7.70
N ASP A 133 19.45 -4.36 -8.72
CA ASP A 133 19.27 -4.96 -10.03
C ASP A 133 19.63 -3.93 -11.10
N LEU A 134 19.73 -4.36 -12.36
CA LEU A 134 20.23 -3.51 -13.46
C LEU A 134 19.50 -2.17 -13.58
N ASN A 135 18.17 -2.17 -13.39
CA ASN A 135 17.30 -1.00 -13.55
C ASN A 135 16.66 -0.50 -12.25
N LEU A 136 16.93 -1.15 -11.12
CA LEU A 136 16.35 -0.78 -9.83
C LEU A 136 17.35 -1.01 -8.70
N GLN A 137 17.58 0.01 -7.90
CA GLN A 137 18.21 -0.14 -6.60
C GLN A 137 17.31 0.42 -5.50
N ILE A 138 17.11 -0.38 -4.45
CA ILE A 138 16.43 0.01 -3.22
C ILE A 138 17.43 -0.08 -2.08
N ASN A 139 17.74 1.05 -1.48
CA ASN A 139 18.54 1.17 -0.28
C ASN A 139 17.66 1.46 0.93
N SER A 140 18.20 1.19 2.10
CA SER A 140 17.57 1.49 3.39
C SER A 140 18.54 2.21 4.30
N ARG A 141 18.02 3.15 5.10
CA ARG A 141 18.72 3.78 6.22
C ARG A 141 18.26 3.12 7.51
N PHE A 142 19.21 2.67 8.33
CA PHE A 142 18.90 2.11 9.64
C PHE A 142 19.07 3.17 10.73
N ILE A 143 18.11 3.22 11.65
CA ILE A 143 18.26 3.83 12.97
C ILE A 143 18.43 2.71 13.99
N GLY A 144 18.91 3.03 15.18
CA GLY A 144 19.06 2.02 16.20
C GLY A 144 19.60 2.53 17.51
N LEU A 145 19.47 1.68 18.52
CA LEU A 145 19.88 1.93 19.90
C LEU A 145 20.62 0.70 20.42
N ARG A 146 21.67 0.93 21.21
CA ARG A 146 22.33 -0.12 21.99
C ARG A 146 21.94 0.03 23.47
N PRO A 147 21.08 -0.87 24.00
CA PRO A 147 20.74 -0.86 25.41
C PRO A 147 21.97 -1.16 26.28
N ALA A 148 21.97 -0.67 27.52
CA ALA A 148 23.03 -0.98 28.47
C ALA A 148 23.12 -2.50 28.69
N GLY A 149 24.34 -3.05 28.60
CA GLY A 149 24.60 -4.49 28.78
C GLY A 149 24.39 -5.36 27.54
N ARG A 150 24.03 -4.78 26.38
CA ARG A 150 23.96 -5.50 25.10
C ARG A 150 25.23 -5.30 24.28
N THR A 151 25.62 -6.33 23.51
CA THR A 151 26.76 -6.29 22.59
C THR A 151 26.40 -5.83 21.18
N ARG A 152 25.10 -5.72 20.87
CA ARG A 152 24.56 -5.40 19.55
C ARG A 152 23.49 -4.34 19.63
N ASP A 153 23.34 -3.61 18.53
CA ASP A 153 22.28 -2.63 18.35
C ASP A 153 20.98 -3.34 18.00
N TYR A 154 19.88 -2.83 18.52
CA TYR A 154 18.58 -3.00 17.88
C TYR A 154 18.46 -1.93 16.82
N THR A 155 17.95 -2.29 15.64
CA THR A 155 17.84 -1.38 14.52
C THR A 155 16.50 -1.48 13.82
N TRP A 156 16.13 -0.42 13.12
CA TRP A 156 14.90 -0.35 12.35
C TRP A 156 15.16 0.42 11.06
N ILE A 157 14.40 0.11 10.01
CA ILE A 157 14.48 0.86 8.76
C ILE A 157 13.76 2.19 8.96
N GLN A 158 14.46 3.31 8.87
CA GLN A 158 13.87 4.65 8.96
C GLN A 158 13.50 5.20 7.59
N ALA A 159 14.29 4.91 6.57
CA ALA A 159 14.12 5.48 5.24
C ALA A 159 14.41 4.46 4.15
N LEU A 160 13.77 4.63 3.01
CA LEU A 160 14.05 3.93 1.77
C LEU A 160 14.50 4.92 0.70
N GLY A 161 15.52 4.52 -0.07
CA GLY A 161 16.01 5.24 -1.24
C GLY A 161 15.86 4.36 -2.46
N PHE A 162 15.38 4.93 -3.55
CA PHE A 162 15.12 4.27 -4.81
C PHE A 162 15.95 4.96 -5.88
N LEU A 163 16.76 4.19 -6.59
CA LEU A 163 17.40 4.61 -7.85
C LEU A 163 16.80 3.75 -8.96
N PHE A 164 16.34 4.40 -10.01
CA PHE A 164 15.72 3.74 -11.16
C PHE A 164 15.83 4.67 -12.36
N ASP A 165 16.06 4.11 -13.55
CA ASP A 165 16.39 4.88 -14.75
C ASP A 165 17.55 5.86 -14.49
N SER A 166 17.31 7.17 -14.61
CA SER A 166 18.24 8.25 -14.22
C SER A 166 17.72 9.07 -13.02
N GLN A 167 16.73 8.53 -12.29
CA GLN A 167 15.95 9.23 -11.29
C GLN A 167 16.21 8.68 -9.89
N THR A 168 15.92 9.52 -8.90
CA THR A 168 16.02 9.16 -7.49
C THR A 168 14.73 9.54 -6.75
N PHE A 169 14.31 8.67 -5.85
CA PHE A 169 13.19 8.91 -4.95
C PHE A 169 13.56 8.42 -3.56
N SER A 170 13.11 9.11 -2.52
CA SER A 170 13.23 8.61 -1.15
C SER A 170 11.98 8.89 -0.35
N LEU A 171 11.73 8.02 0.62
CA LEU A 171 10.71 8.20 1.64
C LEU A 171 11.32 7.89 3.00
N GLU A 172 10.96 8.66 4.02
CA GLU A 172 11.49 8.50 5.38
C GLU A 172 10.43 8.72 6.45
N ALA A 173 10.55 7.97 7.55
CA ALA A 173 9.83 8.21 8.79
C ALA A 173 10.45 9.41 9.52
N THR A 174 9.64 10.44 9.79
CA THR A 174 10.09 11.61 10.53
C THR A 174 10.22 11.31 12.01
N ARG A 175 11.28 11.85 12.63
CA ARG A 175 11.53 11.68 14.06
C ARG A 175 10.41 12.29 14.89
N ALA A 176 9.94 11.57 15.90
CA ALA A 176 8.93 12.04 16.84
C ALA A 176 9.30 11.66 18.28
N ALA A 177 9.10 12.57 19.23
CA ALA A 177 9.32 12.27 20.65
C ALA A 177 8.24 11.36 21.22
N THR A 178 7.00 11.62 20.82
CA THR A 178 5.81 10.83 21.16
C THR A 178 5.04 10.56 19.89
N TRP A 179 4.51 9.34 19.75
CA TRP A 179 3.69 8.98 18.60
C TRP A 179 2.34 9.70 18.62
N ASP A 180 1.94 10.24 17.47
CA ASP A 180 0.59 10.81 17.22
C ASP A 180 0.14 10.39 15.82
N ASP A 181 -0.89 9.56 15.74
CA ASP A 181 -1.43 9.06 14.47
C ASP A 181 -2.10 10.14 13.62
N LYS A 182 -2.38 11.31 14.21
CA LYS A 182 -2.91 12.50 13.51
C LYS A 182 -1.82 13.32 12.85
N ILE A 183 -0.54 13.05 13.10
CA ILE A 183 0.57 13.70 12.43
C ILE A 183 1.03 12.79 11.29
N ASP A 184 1.28 13.38 10.12
CA ASP A 184 1.90 12.63 9.02
C ASP A 184 3.40 12.56 9.26
N HIS A 185 3.88 11.35 9.55
CA HIS A 185 5.26 11.05 9.81
C HIS A 185 6.01 10.60 8.55
N LEU A 186 5.44 10.81 7.36
CA LEU A 186 6.10 10.53 6.09
C LEU A 186 6.69 11.80 5.48
N LYS A 187 7.93 11.70 5.01
CA LYS A 187 8.55 12.73 4.18
C LYS A 187 9.08 12.11 2.90
N PHE A 188 8.90 12.80 1.77
CA PHE A 188 9.28 12.33 0.45
C PHE A 188 10.26 13.28 -0.23
N THR A 189 11.09 12.75 -1.11
CA THR A 189 11.98 13.53 -1.97
C THR A 189 12.06 12.86 -3.33
N TYR A 190 12.03 13.64 -4.40
CA TYR A 190 12.20 13.19 -5.78
C TYR A 190 13.28 14.04 -6.45
N ASN A 191 14.33 13.41 -6.98
CA ASN A 191 15.49 14.08 -7.59
C ASN A 191 16.08 15.19 -6.71
N GLY A 192 16.24 14.90 -5.40
CA GLY A 192 16.78 15.83 -4.41
C GLY A 192 15.85 16.98 -4.01
N LYS A 193 14.64 17.07 -4.57
CA LYS A 193 13.63 18.08 -4.20
C LYS A 193 12.55 17.46 -3.31
N GLU A 194 12.16 18.19 -2.27
CA GLU A 194 11.08 17.78 -1.39
C GLU A 194 9.78 17.60 -2.18
N LEU A 195 9.10 16.48 -1.92
CA LEU A 195 7.86 16.10 -2.58
C LEU A 195 6.72 16.10 -1.56
N VAL A 196 5.63 16.77 -1.92
CA VAL A 196 4.38 16.74 -1.15
C VAL A 196 3.39 15.82 -1.85
N VAL A 197 3.07 14.70 -1.21
CA VAL A 197 1.92 13.86 -1.58
C VAL A 197 0.73 14.32 -0.76
N PRO A 198 -0.37 14.82 -1.37
CA PRO A 198 -1.50 15.37 -0.64
C PRO A 198 -2.01 14.43 0.45
N GLU A 199 -2.47 14.95 1.58
CA GLU A 199 -3.15 14.12 2.58
C GLU A 199 -4.52 13.66 2.06
N GLY A 200 -4.94 12.47 2.49
CA GLY A 200 -6.24 11.90 2.12
C GLY A 200 -6.13 10.52 1.51
N HIS A 201 -7.11 9.66 1.81
CA HIS A 201 -7.16 8.30 1.28
C HIS A 201 -7.22 8.32 -0.26
N LEU A 202 -6.41 7.47 -0.91
CA LEU A 202 -6.24 7.39 -2.38
C LEU A 202 -5.70 8.64 -3.05
N SER A 203 -5.27 9.66 -2.30
CA SER A 203 -4.50 10.74 -2.90
C SER A 203 -3.22 10.14 -3.50
N SER A 204 -2.76 10.70 -4.62
CA SER A 204 -1.56 10.16 -5.25
C SER A 204 -0.77 11.23 -5.96
N TRP A 205 0.51 10.93 -6.12
CA TRP A 205 1.44 11.65 -6.94
C TRP A 205 2.04 10.71 -7.97
N LYS A 206 2.32 11.22 -9.16
CA LYS A 206 3.01 10.51 -10.24
C LYS A 206 4.22 11.34 -10.67
N SER A 207 5.33 10.66 -10.92
CA SER A 207 6.52 11.28 -11.46
C SER A 207 6.27 11.90 -12.84
N PRO A 208 6.83 13.08 -13.14
CA PRO A 208 6.69 13.70 -14.46
C PRO A 208 7.45 12.96 -15.56
N GLU A 209 8.60 12.38 -15.22
CA GLU A 209 9.61 11.88 -16.16
C GLU A 209 9.72 10.36 -16.20
N SER A 210 9.05 9.66 -15.28
CA SER A 210 9.07 8.21 -15.14
C SER A 210 7.68 7.70 -14.79
N SER A 211 7.56 6.40 -14.58
CA SER A 211 6.30 5.73 -14.28
C SER A 211 6.06 5.53 -12.76
N LEU A 212 6.91 6.09 -11.89
CA LEU A 212 6.76 6.03 -10.43
C LEU A 212 5.45 6.68 -9.97
N ARG A 213 4.69 5.94 -9.15
CA ARG A 213 3.49 6.43 -8.49
C ARG A 213 3.61 6.24 -6.98
N VAL A 214 3.19 7.24 -6.22
CA VAL A 214 3.03 7.17 -4.77
C VAL A 214 1.57 7.44 -4.45
N GLU A 215 0.88 6.47 -3.86
CA GLU A 215 -0.54 6.55 -3.48
C GLU A 215 -0.67 6.41 -1.96
N ARG A 216 -1.45 7.26 -1.32
CA ARG A 216 -1.82 7.12 0.09
C ARG A 216 -2.81 5.97 0.25
N THR A 217 -2.45 4.98 1.07
CA THR A 217 -3.34 3.86 1.42
C THR A 217 -4.11 4.10 2.71
N SER A 218 -3.78 5.16 3.44
CA SER A 218 -4.56 5.74 4.54
C SER A 218 -4.42 7.25 4.50
N SER A 219 -5.16 7.99 5.34
CA SER A 219 -5.09 9.46 5.33
C SER A 219 -3.68 10.00 5.64
N LYS A 220 -2.93 9.29 6.49
CA LYS A 220 -1.56 9.61 6.95
C LYS A 220 -0.75 8.32 7.12
N ASN A 221 0.57 8.44 7.19
CA ASN A 221 1.49 7.37 7.61
C ASN A 221 1.54 6.08 6.77
N SER A 222 0.67 5.89 5.78
CA SER A 222 0.67 4.71 4.91
C SER A 222 0.63 5.07 3.43
N VAL A 223 1.52 4.47 2.64
CA VAL A 223 1.61 4.64 1.19
C VAL A 223 1.87 3.33 0.46
N LEU A 224 1.44 3.29 -0.80
CA LEU A 224 1.87 2.33 -1.80
C LEU A 224 2.74 3.06 -2.82
N VAL A 225 3.97 2.61 -2.97
CA VAL A 225 4.89 3.05 -4.02
C VAL A 225 4.84 2.01 -5.15
N SER A 226 4.56 2.44 -6.36
CA SER A 226 4.45 1.57 -7.53
C SER A 226 5.43 1.99 -8.61
N LEU A 227 6.27 1.04 -9.03
CA LEU A 227 7.07 1.10 -10.24
C LEU A 227 6.50 0.07 -11.22
N PRO A 228 5.77 0.50 -12.26
CA PRO A 228 5.10 -0.39 -13.20
C PRO A 228 6.02 -1.48 -13.74
N GLU A 229 5.50 -2.71 -13.76
CA GLU A 229 6.19 -3.93 -14.21
C GLU A 229 7.43 -4.34 -13.39
N VAL A 230 7.87 -3.51 -12.43
CA VAL A 230 9.06 -3.76 -11.63
C VAL A 230 8.67 -4.19 -10.21
N ALA A 231 7.96 -3.32 -9.47
CA ALA A 231 7.67 -3.55 -8.06
C ALA A 231 6.51 -2.72 -7.51
N GLU A 232 5.88 -3.24 -6.46
CA GLU A 232 5.00 -2.53 -5.55
C GLU A 232 5.56 -2.61 -4.13
N ILE A 233 5.57 -1.49 -3.42
CA ILE A 233 6.12 -1.38 -2.07
C ILE A 233 5.09 -0.72 -1.18
N SER A 234 4.47 -1.49 -0.30
CA SER A 234 3.61 -0.94 0.76
C SER A 234 4.48 -0.52 1.93
N VAL A 235 4.28 0.70 2.40
CA VAL A 235 5.01 1.28 3.54
C VAL A 235 4.03 1.80 4.56
N ASN A 236 4.30 1.52 5.83
CA ASN A 236 3.58 2.07 6.97
C ASN A 236 4.58 2.58 8.02
N VAL A 237 4.38 3.80 8.50
CA VAL A 237 5.18 4.34 9.60
C VAL A 237 4.57 3.90 10.93
N VAL A 238 5.39 3.32 11.80
CA VAL A 238 4.99 2.88 13.14
C VAL A 238 6.03 3.30 14.18
N PRO A 239 5.63 3.53 15.43
CA PRO A 239 6.56 3.74 16.52
C PRO A 239 7.03 2.40 17.11
N VAL A 240 8.13 2.41 17.86
CA VAL A 240 8.35 1.37 18.88
C VAL A 240 7.43 1.68 20.06
N THR A 241 6.48 0.79 20.35
CA THR A 241 5.52 1.03 21.43
C THR A 241 6.16 0.79 22.79
N LYS A 242 5.52 1.31 23.86
CA LYS A 242 5.92 1.01 25.24
C LYS A 242 5.85 -0.48 25.56
N GLU A 243 4.93 -1.20 24.90
CA GLU A 243 4.81 -2.65 25.10
C GLU A 243 5.94 -3.39 24.40
N ASP A 244 6.32 -2.99 23.18
CA ASP A 244 7.48 -3.55 22.48
C ASP A 244 8.77 -3.32 23.30
N ASP A 245 8.96 -2.09 23.78
CA ASP A 245 10.09 -1.72 24.64
C ASP A 245 10.14 -2.55 25.92
N ARG A 246 8.99 -2.81 26.56
CA ARG A 246 8.89 -3.66 27.75
C ARG A 246 9.19 -5.13 27.45
N ILE A 247 8.65 -5.68 26.37
CA ILE A 247 8.83 -7.10 25.99
C ILE A 247 10.29 -7.37 25.61
N HIS A 248 10.90 -6.48 24.83
CA HIS A 248 12.23 -6.71 24.24
C HIS A 248 13.36 -6.01 25.02
N ASN A 249 13.01 -5.21 26.03
CA ASN A 249 13.94 -4.40 26.82
C ASN A 249 14.82 -3.53 25.92
N TYR A 250 14.19 -2.77 25.02
CA TYR A 250 14.90 -1.88 24.09
C TYR A 250 15.53 -0.67 24.82
N GLN A 251 14.99 -0.27 25.97
CA GLN A 251 15.39 0.92 26.73
C GLN A 251 15.23 2.20 25.92
N ILE A 252 14.11 2.31 25.18
CA ILE A 252 13.81 3.48 24.35
C ILE A 252 13.77 4.75 25.21
N PRO A 253 14.53 5.81 24.85
CA PRO A 253 14.53 7.07 25.59
C PRO A 253 13.20 7.80 25.47
N SER A 254 12.81 8.55 26.49
CA SER A 254 11.51 9.24 26.55
C SER A 254 11.34 10.40 25.54
N ASN A 255 12.40 10.75 24.80
CA ASN A 255 12.42 11.86 23.85
C ASN A 255 12.44 11.39 22.38
N ASP A 256 12.22 10.10 22.13
CA ASP A 256 12.15 9.50 20.79
C ASP A 256 11.30 8.22 20.82
N CYS A 257 10.28 8.13 19.96
CA CYS A 257 9.49 6.90 19.82
C CYS A 257 10.06 5.93 18.78
N PHE A 258 11.20 6.25 18.15
CA PHE A 258 11.82 5.43 17.11
C PHE A 258 10.83 5.11 15.99
N ALA A 259 10.19 6.15 15.45
CA ALA A 259 9.34 6.03 14.28
C ALA A 259 10.13 5.42 13.11
N HIS A 260 9.62 4.31 12.57
CA HIS A 260 10.28 3.51 11.56
C HIS A 260 9.28 2.92 10.57
N LEU A 261 9.80 2.27 9.53
CA LEU A 261 9.05 1.72 8.42
C LEU A 261 8.79 0.24 8.63
N GLU A 262 7.52 -0.15 8.59
CA GLU A 262 7.12 -1.49 8.17
C GLU A 262 6.96 -1.47 6.66
N VAL A 263 7.53 -2.46 5.99
CA VAL A 263 7.59 -2.50 4.53
C VAL A 263 7.19 -3.88 4.03
N GLN A 264 6.42 -3.91 2.94
CA GLN A 264 6.14 -5.10 2.17
C GLN A 264 6.52 -4.85 0.71
N PHE A 265 7.54 -5.55 0.23
CA PHE A 265 7.94 -5.54 -1.16
C PHE A 265 7.20 -6.62 -1.95
N ARG A 266 6.74 -6.29 -3.15
CA ARG A 266 6.22 -7.24 -4.12
C ARG A 266 6.88 -6.96 -5.46
N PHE A 267 7.72 -7.89 -5.89
CA PHE A 267 8.49 -7.75 -7.12
C PHE A 267 7.85 -8.50 -8.26
N TYR A 268 7.92 -7.92 -9.46
CA TYR A 268 7.38 -8.48 -10.70
C TYR A 268 8.45 -8.70 -11.76
N GLY A 269 9.51 -7.90 -11.76
CA GLY A 269 10.50 -7.84 -12.85
C GLY A 269 11.96 -7.94 -12.42
N LEU A 270 12.27 -8.62 -11.31
CA LEU A 270 13.67 -8.83 -10.90
C LEU A 270 14.38 -9.83 -11.83
N SER A 271 15.63 -9.55 -12.17
CA SER A 271 16.50 -10.42 -12.93
C SER A 271 16.99 -11.59 -12.08
N SER A 272 17.46 -12.66 -12.74
CA SER A 272 18.07 -13.81 -12.06
C SER A 272 19.41 -13.49 -11.37
N LYS A 273 19.93 -12.27 -11.54
CA LYS A 273 21.19 -11.79 -10.95
C LYS A 273 20.98 -10.75 -9.86
N VAL A 274 19.74 -10.48 -9.46
CA VAL A 274 19.41 -9.47 -8.45
C VAL A 274 20.20 -9.68 -7.15
N GLU A 275 20.85 -8.62 -6.68
CA GLU A 275 21.64 -8.60 -5.46
C GLU A 275 20.97 -7.77 -4.35
N GLY A 276 21.58 -7.74 -3.17
CA GLY A 276 21.08 -7.00 -2.00
C GLY A 276 20.67 -7.91 -0.86
N VAL A 277 20.51 -7.33 0.33
CA VAL A 277 20.14 -8.08 1.56
C VAL A 277 18.88 -8.91 1.36
N LEU A 278 17.87 -8.33 0.71
CA LEU A 278 16.62 -9.01 0.35
C LEU A 278 16.69 -9.57 -1.07
N GLY A 279 17.26 -8.82 -2.02
CA GLY A 279 17.32 -9.18 -3.43
C GLY A 279 17.97 -10.54 -3.68
N ARG A 280 19.10 -10.85 -3.01
CA ARG A 280 19.79 -12.14 -3.17
C ARG A 280 18.89 -13.35 -2.91
N THR A 281 17.86 -13.21 -2.08
CA THR A 281 16.88 -14.26 -1.75
C THR A 281 15.92 -14.60 -2.90
N TYR A 282 15.86 -13.76 -3.94
CA TYR A 282 15.04 -13.96 -5.14
C TYR A 282 15.79 -14.64 -6.28
N GLN A 283 17.10 -14.85 -6.15
CA GLN A 283 17.86 -15.56 -7.19
C GLN A 283 17.50 -17.06 -7.20
N PRO A 284 17.43 -17.71 -8.39
CA PRO A 284 17.06 -19.12 -8.50
C PRO A 284 18.01 -20.11 -7.81
N ASP A 285 19.27 -19.74 -7.64
CA ASP A 285 20.31 -20.55 -7.01
C ASP A 285 20.43 -20.29 -5.49
N PHE A 286 19.65 -19.35 -4.95
CA PHE A 286 19.78 -18.96 -3.56
C PHE A 286 19.44 -20.12 -2.63
N GLN A 287 20.40 -20.44 -1.76
CA GLN A 287 20.20 -21.37 -0.66
C GLN A 287 20.29 -20.59 0.62
N ASN A 288 19.19 -20.55 1.36
CA ASN A 288 19.13 -19.76 2.56
C ASN A 288 20.11 -20.30 3.62
N PRO A 289 21.10 -19.50 4.06
CA PRO A 289 22.04 -19.94 5.09
C PRO A 289 21.38 -20.00 6.49
N ALA A 290 20.17 -19.45 6.65
CA ALA A 290 19.38 -19.58 7.86
C ALA A 290 19.11 -21.05 8.18
N LYS A 291 19.63 -21.52 9.32
CA LYS A 291 19.41 -22.89 9.77
C LYS A 291 17.94 -23.09 10.16
N PRO A 292 17.24 -24.10 9.61
CA PRO A 292 15.89 -24.45 10.06
C PRO A 292 15.87 -24.75 11.56
N GLY A 293 14.86 -24.23 12.28
CA GLY A 293 14.67 -24.48 13.71
C GLY A 293 15.44 -23.56 14.66
N VAL A 294 16.20 -22.57 14.17
CA VAL A 294 16.82 -21.53 15.01
C VAL A 294 15.84 -20.37 15.20
N ALA A 295 15.58 -19.99 16.45
CA ALA A 295 14.85 -18.77 16.76
C ALA A 295 15.75 -17.56 16.39
N MET A 296 15.41 -16.87 15.31
CA MET A 296 16.13 -15.71 14.74
C MET A 296 17.44 -16.05 14.02
N PRO A 297 17.38 -16.66 12.83
CA PRO A 297 18.57 -16.83 12.00
C PRO A 297 19.01 -15.48 11.45
N VAL A 298 20.28 -15.12 11.71
CA VAL A 298 20.89 -13.88 11.21
C VAL A 298 21.65 -14.20 9.93
N VAL A 299 21.39 -13.43 8.87
CA VAL A 299 22.16 -13.50 7.62
C VAL A 299 23.19 -12.38 7.64
N GLY A 300 24.47 -12.74 7.65
CA GLY A 300 25.58 -11.78 7.57
C GLY A 300 25.85 -11.29 6.15
N GLY A 301 26.83 -10.41 6.00
CA GLY A 301 27.21 -9.84 4.70
C GLY A 301 26.90 -8.36 4.57
N GLU A 302 26.68 -7.69 5.70
CA GLU A 302 26.42 -6.25 5.80
C GLU A 302 27.47 -5.41 5.05
N ASP A 303 28.75 -5.80 5.09
CA ASP A 303 29.83 -5.05 4.46
C ASP A 303 29.71 -5.02 2.93
N LYS A 304 29.16 -6.07 2.31
CA LYS A 304 29.03 -6.16 0.84
C LYS A 304 27.92 -5.28 0.29
N TYR A 305 26.89 -5.05 1.11
CA TYR A 305 25.70 -4.30 0.73
C TYR A 305 25.67 -2.89 1.32
N ARG A 306 26.69 -2.48 2.09
CA ARG A 306 26.80 -1.14 2.64
C ARG A 306 26.96 -0.11 1.52
N THR A 307 26.21 0.98 1.60
CA THR A 307 26.31 2.14 0.68
C THR A 307 26.75 3.39 1.43
N LEU A 308 27.40 4.35 0.74
CA LEU A 308 27.79 5.62 1.37
C LEU A 308 26.58 6.49 1.74
N SER A 309 25.49 6.40 0.98
CA SER A 309 24.28 7.19 1.21
C SER A 309 23.01 6.40 0.84
N LEU A 310 21.86 6.96 1.19
CA LEU A 310 20.56 6.40 0.82
C LEU A 310 20.35 6.36 -0.70
N LEU A 311 20.96 7.28 -1.46
CA LEU A 311 20.79 7.42 -2.92
C LEU A 311 22.09 7.14 -3.69
N SER A 312 22.92 6.20 -3.21
CA SER A 312 24.13 5.76 -3.92
C SER A 312 24.10 4.27 -4.26
N ALA A 313 24.78 3.89 -5.35
CA ALA A 313 24.86 2.53 -5.87
C ALA A 313 26.23 1.87 -5.65
N ASP A 314 26.99 2.36 -4.68
CA ASP A 314 28.43 2.13 -4.51
C ASP A 314 28.79 0.91 -3.65
N CYS A 315 27.83 0.02 -3.38
CA CYS A 315 28.12 -1.19 -2.60
C CYS A 315 28.90 -2.23 -3.41
N THR A 316 29.71 -3.05 -2.73
CA THR A 316 30.62 -4.01 -3.38
C THR A 316 29.91 -5.02 -4.27
N SER A 317 28.67 -5.40 -3.93
CA SER A 317 27.87 -6.36 -4.69
C SER A 317 26.71 -5.72 -5.44
N CYS A 318 26.61 -4.39 -5.47
CA CYS A 318 25.56 -3.69 -6.20
C CYS A 318 25.80 -3.82 -7.71
N ILE A 319 24.72 -4.04 -8.46
CA ILE A 319 24.77 -4.23 -9.93
C ILE A 319 23.93 -3.19 -10.69
N PHE A 320 23.36 -2.22 -9.98
CA PHE A 320 22.57 -1.15 -10.58
C PHE A 320 23.40 -0.30 -11.53
N SER A 321 22.81 0.01 -12.68
CA SER A 321 23.39 0.93 -13.66
C SER A 321 22.32 1.92 -14.11
N PRO A 322 22.55 3.24 -13.99
CA PRO A 322 21.62 4.22 -14.51
C PRO A 322 21.35 4.00 -16.01
N ALA A 323 20.09 4.12 -16.42
CA ALA A 323 19.70 4.03 -17.82
C ALA A 323 20.36 5.19 -18.59
N GLY A 324 21.35 4.85 -19.43
CA GLY A 324 22.23 5.81 -20.12
C GLY A 324 23.70 5.38 -20.17
N VAL A 325 24.10 4.34 -19.43
CA VAL A 325 25.48 3.80 -19.40
C VAL A 325 25.63 2.46 -20.15
N LEU A 326 24.53 1.90 -20.69
CA LEU A 326 24.60 0.69 -21.50
C LEU A 326 24.75 1.04 -22.98
N ASP A 327 25.99 0.89 -23.45
CA ASP A 327 26.27 0.51 -24.83
C ASP A 327 25.43 -0.70 -25.23
N GLN A 328 25.08 -0.74 -26.51
CA GLN A 328 24.36 -1.81 -27.19
C GLN A 328 25.00 -3.19 -26.98
N GLU A 329 24.64 -3.94 -25.92
CA GLU A 329 24.84 -5.40 -25.87
C GLU A 329 24.15 -6.04 -24.65
N ASN A 330 22.82 -6.25 -24.78
CA ASN A 330 22.05 -7.38 -24.23
C ASN A 330 20.60 -6.97 -23.99
N SER A 331 19.85 -6.79 -25.08
CA SER A 331 18.41 -7.06 -25.06
C SER A 331 18.19 -8.58 -25.02
N LEU A 332 18.51 -9.21 -23.89
CA LEU A 332 17.99 -10.54 -23.58
C LEU A 332 16.61 -10.34 -22.99
N LEU A 333 15.63 -10.20 -23.88
CA LEU A 333 14.23 -10.51 -23.57
C LEU A 333 14.22 -11.88 -22.92
N VAL A 334 13.88 -11.91 -21.63
CA VAL A 334 13.63 -13.14 -20.90
C VAL A 334 12.40 -13.79 -21.55
N ASP A 335 12.61 -14.95 -22.17
CA ASP A 335 11.52 -15.81 -22.65
C ASP A 335 10.75 -16.31 -21.43
N TYR A 336 9.70 -15.57 -21.05
CA TYR A 336 8.63 -16.10 -20.22
C TYR A 336 7.98 -17.21 -21.04
N GLY A 337 8.42 -18.46 -20.80
CA GLY A 337 7.91 -19.64 -21.49
C GLY A 337 6.41 -19.52 -21.76
N SER A 338 6.05 -19.59 -23.03
CA SER A 338 4.68 -19.42 -23.51
C SER A 338 3.74 -20.38 -22.79
N LEU A 339 2.78 -19.83 -22.04
CA LEU A 339 1.68 -20.62 -21.48
C LEU A 339 0.66 -20.90 -22.58
N ASP A 340 0.52 -22.18 -22.96
CA ASP A 340 -0.53 -22.64 -23.86
C ASP A 340 -1.82 -22.85 -23.06
N CYS A 341 -2.81 -22.00 -23.35
CA CYS A 341 -4.14 -22.00 -22.73
C CYS A 341 -5.23 -22.43 -23.72
N THR A 342 -4.88 -23.06 -24.84
CA THR A 342 -5.85 -23.48 -25.86
C THR A 342 -6.62 -24.76 -25.50
N GLY A 343 -6.25 -25.43 -24.40
CA GLY A 343 -6.91 -26.64 -23.92
C GLY A 343 -8.25 -26.37 -23.23
N SER A 344 -9.35 -26.77 -23.89
CA SER A 344 -10.67 -26.85 -23.26
C SER A 344 -10.82 -28.15 -22.46
N ALA A 345 -11.36 -28.06 -21.23
CA ALA A 345 -11.71 -29.23 -20.43
C ALA A 345 -12.93 -29.94 -21.04
N SER A 346 -12.87 -31.27 -21.17
CA SER A 346 -13.90 -32.07 -21.85
C SER A 346 -15.26 -32.14 -21.13
N SER A 347 -15.43 -31.46 -19.99
CA SER A 347 -16.72 -31.45 -19.25
C SER A 347 -16.91 -30.27 -18.28
N GLY A 348 -16.37 -29.09 -18.57
CA GLY A 348 -16.63 -27.90 -17.75
C GLY A 348 -16.08 -26.60 -18.36
N ASN A 349 -16.68 -25.46 -18.00
CA ASN A 349 -16.28 -24.12 -18.44
C ASN A 349 -15.02 -23.63 -17.71
N GLY A 350 -13.89 -24.33 -17.88
CA GLY A 350 -12.60 -23.95 -17.34
C GLY A 350 -11.51 -23.98 -18.41
N ILE A 351 -10.66 -22.95 -18.43
CA ILE A 351 -9.45 -22.89 -19.24
C ILE A 351 -8.31 -23.53 -18.42
N VAL A 352 -7.60 -24.48 -18.99
CA VAL A 352 -6.42 -25.10 -18.36
C VAL A 352 -5.18 -24.61 -19.09
N CYS A 353 -4.34 -23.84 -18.41
CA CYS A 353 -3.04 -23.40 -18.93
C CYS A 353 -1.93 -24.30 -18.42
N ARG A 354 -1.03 -24.72 -19.31
CA ARG A 354 0.19 -25.43 -18.94
C ARG A 354 1.40 -24.55 -19.24
N LYS A 355 2.39 -24.63 -18.36
CA LYS A 355 3.68 -23.94 -18.49
C LYS A 355 4.64 -24.75 -19.35
#